data_AF-A0A832WLR6-F1
#
_entry.id   AF-A0A832WLR6-F1
#
_cell.length_a   1.000
_cell.length_b   1.000
_cell.length_c   1.000
_cell.angle_alpha   90.00
_cell.angle_beta   90.00
_cell.angle_gamma   90.00
#
_symmetry.space_group_name_H-M   'P 1'
#
loop_
_entity.id
_entity.type
_entity.pdbx_description
1 polymer ?
#
loop_
_entity_poly.entity_id
_entity_poly.type
_entity_poly.pdbx_seq_one_letter_code
_entity_poly.pdbx_strand_id
1 'polypeptide(L)'
;MFSLLLLAGCAQESFKENHSSGTGIKVLPASEIKEYEGEKLGSVDDFRENSIKGPQYVNIDEYQLEISGLVEAPLNMDYDTVLENQKYEKVVQLDCVEGWSVNILWEGVLVKDLIEQAGPLPEANTVIFYAYDGYSTSFPLDYVMDNDIIMAYRMNNMTIPPERGFPFQLVAESKWGYKWIKWVT
;
A
#
# COMPACT_ATOMS: atom_id res chain seq x y z
N MET A 1 15.88 20.53 -62.43
CA MET A 1 16.55 20.09 -61.18
C MET A 1 15.52 20.21 -60.08
N PHE A 2 14.85 19.12 -59.75
CA PHE A 2 13.88 19.05 -58.65
C PHE A 2 14.65 19.07 -57.33
N SER A 3 14.33 19.99 -56.43
CA SER A 3 14.74 19.88 -55.03
C SER A 3 13.54 20.22 -54.16
N LEU A 4 12.87 19.16 -53.73
CA LEU A 4 11.83 19.15 -52.72
C LEU A 4 12.55 19.15 -51.36
N LEU A 5 12.26 20.13 -50.49
CA LEU A 5 12.57 20.04 -49.06
C LEU A 5 11.24 19.96 -48.30
N LEU A 6 10.97 18.76 -47.77
CA LEU A 6 9.93 18.51 -46.78
C LEU A 6 10.59 18.55 -45.40
N LEU A 7 10.08 19.40 -44.52
CA LEU A 7 10.33 19.35 -43.08
C LEU A 7 8.99 19.16 -42.39
N ALA A 8 8.80 17.98 -41.80
CA ALA A 8 7.70 17.67 -40.90
C ALA A 8 8.20 17.80 -39.45
N GLY A 9 7.36 18.34 -38.56
CA GLY A 9 7.67 18.44 -37.13
C GLY A 9 6.53 19.01 -36.30
N CYS A 10 5.80 18.10 -35.66
CA CYS A 10 4.95 18.18 -34.45
C CYS A 10 3.86 19.26 -34.33
N ALA A 11 2.61 18.78 -34.35
CA ALA A 11 1.45 19.50 -33.86
C ALA A 11 1.56 19.69 -32.33
N GLN A 12 1.44 20.94 -31.90
CA GLN A 12 1.26 21.35 -30.51
C GLN A 12 -0.24 21.27 -30.23
N GLU A 13 -0.70 20.28 -29.47
CA GLU A 13 -2.02 20.37 -28.83
C GLU A 13 -1.85 21.05 -27.47
N SER A 14 -2.24 22.32 -27.43
CA SER A 14 -2.44 23.08 -26.22
C SER A 14 -3.58 22.46 -25.41
N PHE A 15 -3.27 21.73 -24.35
CA PHE A 15 -4.24 21.47 -23.29
C PHE A 15 -4.59 22.81 -22.61
N LYS A 16 -5.85 23.21 -22.75
CA LYS A 16 -6.41 24.33 -21.98
C LYS A 16 -6.60 23.87 -20.54
N GLU A 17 -5.76 24.33 -19.64
CA GLU A 17 -6.03 24.29 -18.20
C GLU A 17 -7.26 25.15 -17.91
N ASN A 18 -8.33 24.53 -17.41
CA ASN A 18 -9.44 25.23 -16.81
C ASN A 18 -8.97 25.84 -15.48
N HIS A 19 -8.89 27.16 -15.43
CA HIS A 19 -8.68 27.91 -14.19
C HIS A 19 -9.85 27.68 -13.22
N SER A 20 -9.57 26.97 -12.13
CA SER A 20 -10.31 27.11 -10.88
C SER A 20 -9.44 27.92 -9.91
N SER A 21 -9.95 29.07 -9.50
CA SER A 21 -9.35 29.96 -8.53
C SER A 21 -9.49 29.37 -7.12
N GLY A 22 -8.38 28.96 -6.53
CA GLY A 22 -8.26 28.62 -5.11
C GLY A 22 -6.79 28.55 -4.72
N THR A 23 -6.36 29.42 -3.80
CA THR A 23 -5.04 29.49 -3.12
C THR A 23 -3.95 28.56 -3.66
N GLY A 24 -3.00 29.12 -4.42
CA GLY A 24 -1.84 28.43 -4.98
C GLY A 24 -0.85 27.98 -3.92
N ILE A 25 -1.21 26.96 -3.15
CA ILE A 25 -0.25 26.15 -2.40
C ILE A 25 0.45 25.28 -3.44
N LYS A 26 1.70 25.61 -3.75
CA LYS A 26 2.56 24.71 -4.51
C LYS A 26 2.94 23.56 -3.57
N VAL A 27 2.17 22.48 -3.61
CA VAL A 27 2.46 21.26 -2.85
C VAL A 27 3.81 20.75 -3.34
N LEU A 28 4.83 20.85 -2.48
CA LEU A 28 6.10 20.19 -2.73
C LEU A 28 5.86 18.68 -2.58
N PRO A 29 6.50 17.82 -3.41
CA PRO A 29 6.43 16.39 -3.18
C PRO A 29 6.85 16.11 -1.75
N ALA A 30 6.08 15.28 -1.04
CA ALA A 30 6.43 14.85 0.30
C ALA A 30 7.85 14.27 0.24
N SER A 31 8.77 14.85 1.00
CA SER A 31 10.11 14.30 1.12
C SER A 31 10.02 13.14 2.09
N GLU A 32 10.31 11.93 1.62
CA GLU A 32 10.50 10.78 2.51
C GLU A 32 11.65 11.05 3.48
N ILE A 33 11.58 10.42 4.65
CA ILE A 33 12.71 10.37 5.58
C ILE A 33 13.68 9.27 5.17
N LYS A 34 14.96 9.43 5.51
CA LYS A 34 16.03 8.47 5.19
C LYS A 34 16.66 7.80 6.40
N GLU A 35 16.23 8.20 7.60
CA GLU A 35 16.70 7.66 8.87
C GLU A 35 15.55 7.73 9.89
N TYR A 36 15.42 6.71 10.73
CA TYR A 36 14.49 6.64 11.85
C TYR A 36 15.17 6.00 13.05
N GLU A 37 15.18 6.69 14.20
CA GLU A 37 15.82 6.20 15.45
C GLU A 37 17.28 5.70 15.28
N GLY A 38 18.03 6.30 14.35
CA GLY A 38 19.42 5.91 14.04
C GLY A 38 19.56 4.76 13.04
N GLU A 39 18.46 4.17 12.58
CA GLU A 39 18.44 3.20 11.50
C GLU A 39 18.31 3.88 10.14
N LYS A 40 19.15 3.49 9.18
CA LYS A 40 19.04 3.96 7.80
C LYS A 40 17.89 3.27 7.08
N LEU A 41 17.10 4.06 6.37
CA LEU A 41 15.98 3.59 5.56
C LEU A 41 16.39 3.54 4.08
N GLY A 42 15.86 2.55 3.36
CA GLY A 42 15.89 2.50 1.91
C GLY A 42 14.94 3.53 1.30
N SER A 43 15.09 3.77 -0.01
CA SER A 43 14.17 4.65 -0.74
C SER A 43 12.82 3.97 -0.94
N VAL A 44 11.72 4.73 -0.93
CA VAL A 44 10.41 4.24 -1.40
C VAL A 44 10.50 3.69 -2.83
N ASP A 45 11.39 4.26 -3.65
CA ASP A 45 11.67 3.80 -5.01
C ASP A 45 12.39 2.44 -5.07
N ASP A 46 13.13 2.07 -4.01
CA ASP A 46 13.82 0.78 -3.91
C ASP A 46 12.84 -0.36 -3.59
N PHE A 47 11.68 -0.04 -3.02
CA PHE A 47 10.56 -0.97 -2.93
C PHE A 47 10.01 -1.21 -4.34
N ARG A 48 10.30 -2.36 -4.95
CA ARG A 48 9.96 -2.55 -6.37
C ARG A 48 8.48 -2.81 -6.60
N GLU A 49 8.02 -2.42 -7.79
CA GLU A 49 6.66 -2.70 -8.26
C GLU A 49 6.60 -4.13 -8.82
N ASN A 50 6.00 -5.06 -8.06
CA ASN A 50 5.82 -6.44 -8.47
C ASN A 50 4.33 -6.84 -8.42
N SER A 51 3.54 -6.40 -9.40
CA SER A 51 2.10 -6.69 -9.48
C SER A 51 1.72 -7.63 -10.61
N ILE A 52 0.57 -8.30 -10.47
CA ILE A 52 0.06 -9.21 -11.50
C ILE A 52 -0.65 -8.47 -12.65
N LYS A 53 -1.19 -7.26 -12.39
CA LYS A 53 -1.97 -6.46 -13.34
C LYS A 53 -1.52 -5.00 -13.44
N GLY A 54 -0.30 -4.70 -13.02
CA GLY A 54 0.20 -3.33 -12.90
C GLY A 54 -0.29 -2.61 -11.63
N PRO A 55 0.17 -1.38 -11.39
CA PRO A 55 -0.33 -0.52 -10.32
C PRO A 55 -1.84 -0.34 -10.35
N GLN A 56 -2.48 -0.43 -9.20
CA GLN A 56 -3.90 -0.13 -9.04
C GLN A 56 -4.10 1.25 -8.42
N TYR A 57 -5.17 1.93 -8.85
CA TYR A 57 -5.59 3.23 -8.35
C TYR A 57 -6.96 3.07 -7.71
N VAL A 58 -6.95 2.69 -6.43
CA VAL A 58 -8.18 2.43 -5.67
C VAL A 58 -8.81 3.75 -5.25
N ASN A 59 -10.11 3.90 -5.52
CA ASN A 59 -10.89 5.05 -5.07
C ASN A 59 -11.28 4.86 -3.59
N ILE A 60 -10.73 5.69 -2.70
CA ILE A 60 -10.99 5.58 -1.26
C ILE A 60 -12.43 5.94 -0.85
N ASP A 61 -13.13 6.75 -1.65
CA ASP A 61 -14.53 7.11 -1.39
C ASP A 61 -15.48 5.91 -1.59
N GLU A 62 -15.04 4.91 -2.36
CA GLU A 62 -15.77 3.68 -2.64
C GLU A 62 -15.11 2.46 -1.96
N TYR A 63 -14.00 2.68 -1.25
CA TYR A 63 -13.23 1.62 -0.64
C TYR A 63 -13.98 1.02 0.54
N GLN A 64 -13.88 -0.30 0.65
CA GLN A 64 -14.36 -1.08 1.79
C GLN A 64 -13.32 -2.14 2.12
N LEU A 65 -13.01 -2.29 3.40
CA LEU A 65 -12.27 -3.42 3.95
C LEU A 65 -13.27 -4.40 4.57
N GLU A 66 -13.36 -5.59 3.99
CA GLU A 66 -14.22 -6.66 4.50
C GLU A 66 -13.42 -7.64 5.38
N ILE A 67 -13.91 -7.92 6.58
CA ILE A 67 -13.41 -9.00 7.44
C ILE A 67 -14.54 -9.97 7.69
N SER A 68 -14.45 -11.16 7.10
CA SER A 68 -15.51 -12.17 7.14
C SER A 68 -14.95 -13.59 7.27
N GLY A 69 -15.82 -14.61 7.18
CA GLY A 69 -15.44 -16.01 7.35
C GLY A 69 -15.75 -16.54 8.76
N LEU A 70 -14.75 -17.13 9.42
CA LEU A 70 -14.88 -17.74 10.75
C LEU A 70 -14.70 -16.70 11.88
N VAL A 71 -15.64 -15.75 11.93
CA VAL A 71 -15.67 -14.65 12.91
C VAL A 71 -17.08 -14.52 13.52
N GLU A 72 -17.17 -14.01 14.74
CA GLU A 72 -18.43 -13.77 15.45
C GLU A 72 -19.19 -12.58 14.84
N ALA A 73 -18.48 -11.51 14.52
CA ALA A 73 -19.03 -10.26 13.98
C ALA A 73 -18.26 -9.83 12.73
N PRO A 74 -18.74 -10.17 11.53
CA PRO A 74 -18.15 -9.68 10.29
C PRO A 74 -18.11 -8.14 10.26
N LEU A 75 -17.00 -7.58 9.79
CA LEU A 75 -16.79 -6.14 9.69
C LEU A 75 -16.74 -5.71 8.23
N ASN A 76 -17.23 -4.50 7.99
CA ASN A 76 -17.09 -3.81 6.71
C ASN A 76 -16.78 -2.34 7.02
N MET A 77 -15.56 -1.90 6.74
CA MET A 77 -15.03 -0.60 7.15
C MET A 77 -14.67 0.24 5.93
N ASP A 78 -15.07 1.51 5.91
CA ASP A 78 -14.54 2.46 4.93
C ASP A 78 -13.08 2.85 5.26
N TYR A 79 -12.43 3.57 4.35
CA TYR A 79 -11.04 3.97 4.50
C TYR A 79 -10.78 4.75 5.79
N ASP A 80 -11.63 5.74 6.09
CA ASP A 80 -11.47 6.60 7.26
C ASP A 80 -11.66 5.81 8.57
N THR A 81 -12.64 4.91 8.64
CA THR A 81 -12.87 4.03 9.79
C THR A 81 -11.65 3.16 10.08
N VAL A 82 -10.96 2.64 9.04
CA VAL A 82 -9.70 1.91 9.24
C VAL A 82 -8.65 2.84 9.86
N LEU A 83 -8.53 4.07 9.40
CA LEU A 83 -7.55 5.06 9.87
C LEU A 83 -7.81 5.57 11.31
N GLU A 84 -9.04 5.44 11.81
CA GLU A 84 -9.43 5.80 13.19
C GLU A 84 -8.92 4.80 14.24
N ASN A 85 -8.47 3.61 13.83
CA ASN A 85 -7.88 2.62 14.72
C ASN A 85 -6.54 3.09 15.32
N GLN A 86 -6.09 2.39 16.35
CA GLN A 86 -4.78 2.64 16.97
C GLN A 86 -3.66 2.54 15.92
N LYS A 87 -2.79 3.53 15.93
CA LYS A 87 -1.70 3.67 14.96
C LYS A 87 -0.43 3.07 15.53
N TYR A 88 0.32 2.40 14.67
CA TYR A 88 1.59 1.76 14.98
C TYR A 88 2.60 2.10 13.89
N GLU A 89 3.85 2.26 14.32
CA GLU A 89 4.99 2.49 13.44
C GLU A 89 6.06 1.43 13.69
N LYS A 90 6.65 0.92 12.62
CA LYS A 90 7.74 -0.08 12.71
C LYS A 90 8.64 -0.03 11.49
N VAL A 91 9.94 -0.04 11.71
CA VAL A 91 10.92 -0.27 10.65
C VAL A 91 10.99 -1.77 10.35
N VAL A 92 10.72 -2.14 9.11
CA VAL A 92 10.74 -3.55 8.67
C VAL A 92 11.46 -3.67 7.33
N GLN A 93 12.40 -4.62 7.27
CA GLN A 93 13.04 -5.02 6.02
C GLN A 93 12.15 -6.00 5.25
N LEU A 94 11.86 -5.66 4.00
CA LEU A 94 11.32 -6.62 3.03
C LEU A 94 12.50 -7.29 2.32
N ASP A 95 12.50 -8.62 2.33
CA ASP A 95 13.39 -9.42 1.49
C ASP A 95 12.59 -10.02 0.31
N CYS A 96 13.09 -9.83 -0.91
CA CYS A 96 12.46 -10.35 -2.12
C CYS A 96 13.20 -11.58 -2.67
N VAL A 97 12.44 -12.54 -3.20
CA VAL A 97 12.97 -13.74 -3.85
C VAL A 97 13.82 -13.43 -5.09
N GLU A 98 13.70 -12.23 -5.64
CA GLU A 98 14.49 -11.73 -6.77
C GLU A 98 15.87 -11.18 -6.36
N GLY A 99 16.25 -11.31 -5.08
CA GLY A 99 17.59 -10.97 -4.59
C GLY A 99 17.81 -9.51 -4.26
N TRP A 100 16.74 -8.76 -3.95
CA TRP A 100 16.81 -7.40 -3.43
C TRP A 100 16.09 -7.30 -2.09
N SER A 101 16.49 -6.33 -1.27
CA SER A 101 15.82 -6.01 -0.02
C SER A 101 15.74 -4.50 0.18
N VAL A 102 14.78 -4.06 0.98
CA VAL A 102 14.58 -2.65 1.31
C VAL A 102 14.09 -2.52 2.75
N ASN A 103 14.68 -1.60 3.51
CA ASN A 103 14.27 -1.29 4.87
C ASN A 103 13.37 -0.05 4.87
N ILE A 104 12.15 -0.14 5.37
CA ILE A 104 11.15 0.94 5.29
C ILE A 104 10.53 1.13 6.67
N LEU A 105 10.30 2.39 7.05
CA LEU A 105 9.42 2.71 8.17
C LEU A 105 7.98 2.57 7.69
N TRP A 106 7.21 1.67 8.28
CA TRP A 106 5.79 1.49 8.01
C TRP A 106 4.96 2.14 9.10
N GLU A 107 3.86 2.77 8.71
CA GLU A 107 2.83 3.28 9.63
C GLU A 107 1.46 2.74 9.19
N GLY A 108 0.71 2.21 10.14
CA GLY A 108 -0.55 1.54 9.88
C GLY A 108 -1.31 1.11 11.13
N VAL A 109 -2.20 0.15 10.94
CA VAL A 109 -2.96 -0.53 12.00
C VAL A 109 -2.47 -1.97 12.12
N LEU A 110 -2.54 -2.56 13.32
CA LEU A 110 -2.21 -3.98 13.45
C LEU A 110 -3.37 -4.84 12.94
N VAL A 111 -3.05 -5.85 12.15
CA VAL A 111 -4.06 -6.79 11.65
C VAL A 111 -4.72 -7.55 12.79
N LYS A 112 -3.95 -7.89 13.84
CA LYS A 112 -4.48 -8.59 15.02
C LYS A 112 -5.60 -7.79 15.70
N ASP A 113 -5.48 -6.47 15.78
CA ASP A 113 -6.49 -5.61 16.41
C ASP A 113 -7.81 -5.64 15.61
N LEU A 114 -7.73 -5.71 14.29
CA LEU A 114 -8.91 -5.82 13.42
C LEU A 114 -9.55 -7.22 13.52
N ILE A 115 -8.73 -8.26 13.60
CA ILE A 115 -9.21 -9.64 13.81
C ILE A 115 -9.91 -9.76 15.16
N GLU A 116 -9.32 -9.22 16.22
CA GLU A 116 -9.89 -9.22 17.58
C GLU A 116 -11.24 -8.49 17.62
N GLN A 117 -11.38 -7.38 16.90
CA GLN A 117 -12.66 -6.68 16.77
C GLN A 117 -13.75 -7.54 16.10
N ALA A 118 -13.39 -8.36 15.11
CA ALA A 118 -14.33 -9.28 14.46
C ALA A 118 -14.64 -10.52 15.31
N GLY A 119 -13.77 -10.86 16.26
CA GLY A 119 -13.89 -12.02 17.16
C GLY A 119 -13.71 -13.34 16.42
N PRO A 120 -12.47 -13.86 16.25
CA PRO A 120 -12.25 -15.11 15.52
C PRO A 120 -12.86 -16.30 16.26
N LEU A 121 -13.55 -17.19 15.53
CA LEU A 121 -14.10 -18.43 16.10
C LEU A 121 -13.00 -19.44 16.43
N PRO A 122 -13.21 -20.37 17.39
CA PRO A 122 -12.18 -21.34 17.81
C PRO A 122 -11.63 -22.23 16.70
N GLU A 123 -12.39 -22.44 15.63
CA GLU A 123 -11.97 -23.25 14.48
C GLU A 123 -11.13 -22.47 13.45
N ALA A 124 -11.04 -21.15 13.58
CA ALA A 124 -10.23 -20.30 12.71
C ALA A 124 -8.74 -20.59 12.91
N ASN A 125 -8.01 -20.84 11.82
CA ASN A 125 -6.58 -21.17 11.86
C ASN A 125 -5.75 -20.52 10.73
N THR A 126 -6.41 -19.84 9.80
CA THR A 126 -5.79 -19.24 8.62
C THR A 126 -6.45 -17.91 8.34
N VAL A 127 -5.65 -16.89 8.07
CA VAL A 127 -6.09 -15.60 7.54
C VAL A 127 -5.77 -15.55 6.06
N ILE A 128 -6.75 -15.19 5.24
CA ILE A 128 -6.59 -15.01 3.79
C ILE A 128 -6.80 -13.53 3.49
N PHE A 129 -5.83 -12.93 2.82
CA PHE A 129 -5.91 -11.57 2.34
C PHE A 129 -6.18 -11.57 0.84
N TYR A 130 -7.06 -10.66 0.43
CA TYR A 130 -7.40 -10.43 -0.97
C TYR A 130 -6.95 -9.03 -1.38
N ALA A 131 -6.51 -8.92 -2.63
CA ALA A 131 -6.14 -7.65 -3.25
C ALA A 131 -7.16 -7.25 -4.29
N TYR A 132 -7.28 -5.94 -4.49
CA TYR A 132 -8.10 -5.33 -5.54
C TYR A 132 -7.82 -5.90 -6.94
N ASP A 133 -6.57 -6.26 -7.26
CA ASP A 133 -6.19 -6.81 -8.57
C ASP A 133 -6.51 -8.30 -8.73
N GLY A 134 -7.03 -8.96 -7.69
CA GLY A 134 -7.34 -10.38 -7.65
C GLY A 134 -6.19 -11.26 -7.17
N TYR A 135 -5.06 -10.70 -6.74
CA TYR A 135 -4.05 -11.44 -6.00
C TYR A 135 -4.59 -11.85 -4.61
N SER A 136 -4.08 -12.96 -4.07
CA SER A 136 -4.40 -13.39 -2.71
C SER A 136 -3.20 -14.06 -2.06
N THR A 137 -3.09 -13.93 -0.75
CA THR A 137 -2.11 -14.66 0.06
C THR A 137 -2.75 -15.11 1.37
N SER A 138 -2.18 -16.12 2.00
CA SER A 138 -2.65 -16.61 3.29
C SER A 138 -1.52 -16.87 4.27
N PHE A 139 -1.87 -16.85 5.55
CA PHE A 139 -0.97 -17.12 6.67
C PHE A 139 -1.70 -17.91 7.76
N PRO A 140 -0.98 -18.71 8.56
CA PRO A 140 -1.52 -19.23 9.81
C PRO A 140 -2.01 -18.07 10.69
N LEU A 141 -3.14 -18.26 11.38
CA LEU A 141 -3.70 -17.25 12.28
C LEU A 141 -2.69 -16.87 13.37
N ASP A 142 -2.08 -17.86 14.03
CA ASP A 142 -1.08 -17.63 15.08
C ASP A 142 0.08 -16.76 14.60
N TYR A 143 0.53 -16.89 13.35
CA TYR A 143 1.56 -16.00 12.82
C TYR A 143 1.10 -14.53 12.79
N VAL A 144 -0.15 -14.27 12.40
CA VAL A 144 -0.71 -12.90 12.36
C VAL A 144 -0.94 -12.35 13.77
N MET A 145 -1.32 -13.21 14.72
CA MET A 145 -1.58 -12.81 16.11
C MET A 145 -0.28 -12.58 16.90
N ASP A 146 0.76 -13.38 16.65
CA ASP A 146 2.02 -13.36 17.39
C ASP A 146 3.07 -12.39 16.84
N ASN A 147 2.91 -11.96 15.59
CA ASN A 147 3.81 -11.01 14.95
C ASN A 147 2.99 -9.74 14.72
N ASP A 148 3.46 -8.58 15.19
CA ASP A 148 2.78 -7.28 15.02
C ASP A 148 2.71 -6.87 13.53
N ILE A 149 1.90 -7.60 12.75
CA ILE A 149 1.73 -7.43 11.31
C ILE A 149 0.93 -6.15 11.10
N ILE A 150 1.53 -5.22 10.36
CA ILE A 150 0.93 -3.94 10.05
C ILE A 150 0.20 -4.04 8.71
N MET A 151 -1.04 -3.58 8.68
CA MET A 151 -1.71 -3.15 7.45
C MET A 151 -1.43 -1.66 7.27
N ALA A 152 -0.41 -1.35 6.46
CA ALA A 152 0.18 -0.03 6.36
C ALA A 152 -0.53 0.85 5.35
N TYR A 153 -0.66 2.14 5.67
CA TYR A 153 -1.14 3.19 4.77
C TYR A 153 -0.08 4.29 4.54
N ARG A 154 1.04 4.25 5.28
CA ARG A 154 2.19 5.15 5.15
C ARG A 154 3.51 4.37 5.14
N MET A 155 4.48 4.90 4.40
CA MET A 155 5.86 4.39 4.32
C MET A 155 6.85 5.57 4.34
N ASN A 156 7.93 5.50 5.13
CA ASN A 156 8.90 6.59 5.30
C ASN A 156 8.25 7.98 5.55
N ASN A 157 7.23 8.04 6.41
CA ASN A 157 6.43 9.23 6.74
C ASN A 157 5.61 9.85 5.59
N MET A 158 5.51 9.18 4.45
CA MET A 158 4.66 9.59 3.34
C MET A 158 3.52 8.60 3.13
N THR A 159 2.39 9.06 2.60
CA THR A 159 1.32 8.18 2.15
C THR A 159 1.90 7.18 1.14
N ILE A 160 1.54 5.91 1.28
CA ILE A 160 1.97 4.88 0.33
C ILE A 160 1.52 5.32 -1.08
N PRO A 161 2.42 5.30 -2.09
CA PRO A 161 2.01 5.54 -3.47
C PRO A 161 1.14 4.40 -4.03
N PRO A 162 0.27 4.65 -5.03
CA PRO A 162 -0.51 3.61 -5.71
C PRO A 162 0.31 2.39 -6.16
N GLU A 163 1.51 2.63 -6.70
CA GLU A 163 2.45 1.61 -7.17
C GLU A 163 3.01 0.73 -6.02
N ARG A 164 2.82 1.16 -4.78
CA ARG A 164 3.29 0.52 -3.54
C ARG A 164 2.14 -0.03 -2.70
N GLY A 165 0.90 0.03 -3.19
CA GLY A 165 -0.23 -0.66 -2.58
C GLY A 165 -1.28 0.24 -1.93
N PHE A 166 -1.28 1.55 -2.17
CA PHE A 166 -2.33 2.44 -1.66
C PHE A 166 -3.74 1.94 -2.01
N PRO A 167 -4.69 1.83 -1.05
CA PRO A 167 -4.66 2.43 0.28
C PRO A 167 -3.89 1.63 1.34
N PHE A 168 -3.83 0.31 1.21
CA PHE A 168 -3.24 -0.56 2.23
C PHE A 168 -2.31 -1.63 1.65
N GLN A 169 -1.11 -1.73 2.24
CA GLN A 169 -0.16 -2.81 1.97
C GLN A 169 0.14 -3.60 3.26
N LEU A 170 0.16 -4.92 3.15
CA LEU A 170 0.51 -5.79 4.25
C LEU A 170 2.03 -5.83 4.47
N VAL A 171 2.45 -5.56 5.71
CA VAL A 171 3.83 -5.66 6.18
C VAL A 171 4.02 -7.04 6.81
N ALA A 172 4.16 -8.06 5.97
CA ALA A 172 4.29 -9.46 6.38
C ALA A 172 5.72 -9.80 6.84
N GLU A 173 6.17 -9.14 7.91
CA GLU A 173 7.51 -9.32 8.49
C GLU A 173 7.90 -10.81 8.64
N SER A 174 9.18 -11.13 8.41
CA SER A 174 9.74 -12.49 8.36
C SER A 174 9.29 -13.37 7.18
N LYS A 175 8.53 -12.81 6.23
CA LYS A 175 8.09 -13.49 5.00
C LYS A 175 8.65 -12.79 3.77
N TRP A 176 8.83 -13.56 2.70
CA TRP A 176 9.30 -13.06 1.41
C TRP A 176 8.30 -12.08 0.78
N GLY A 177 8.81 -11.13 -0.01
CA GLY A 177 8.02 -10.04 -0.59
C GLY A 177 6.75 -10.44 -1.34
N TYR A 178 6.66 -11.63 -1.94
CA TYR A 178 5.41 -12.09 -2.58
C TYR A 178 4.26 -12.29 -1.57
N LYS A 179 4.58 -12.45 -0.28
CA LYS A 179 3.59 -12.51 0.81
C LYS A 179 3.08 -11.13 1.23
N TRP A 180 3.73 -10.04 0.83
CA TRP A 180 3.39 -8.66 1.19
C TRP A 180 2.37 -8.12 0.19
N ILE A 181 1.11 -8.53 0.39
CA ILE A 181 0.01 -8.19 -0.50
C ILE A 181 -0.26 -6.68 -0.53
N LYS A 182 -0.54 -6.17 -1.74
CA LYS A 182 -0.90 -4.77 -2.02
C LYS A 182 -2.40 -4.63 -2.21
N TRP A 183 -2.91 -3.41 -2.01
CA TRP A 183 -4.30 -3.05 -2.32
C TRP A 183 -5.30 -3.95 -1.59
N VAL A 184 -5.07 -4.18 -0.29
CA VAL A 184 -5.91 -5.07 0.53
C VAL A 184 -7.35 -4.56 0.57
N THR A 185 -8.31 -5.46 0.37
CA THR A 185 -9.77 -5.22 0.37
C THR A 185 -10.48 -6.25 1.23
#